data_AF-A0A3B6TKI2-F1
#
_entry.id   AF-A0A3B6TKI2-F1
#
_cell.length_a   1.000
_cell.length_b   1.000
_cell.length_c   1.000
_cell.angle_alpha   90.00
_cell.angle_beta   90.00
_cell.angle_gamma   90.00
#
_symmetry.space_group_name_H-M   'P 1'
#
loop_
_entity.id
_entity.type
_entity.pdbx_description
1 polymer ?
#
loop_
_entity_poly.entity_id
_entity_poly.type
_entity_poly.pdbx_seq_one_letter_code
_entity_poly.pdbx_strand_id
1 'polypeptide(L)'
;MDIISQLQEQLNEMAMVAVNTFGTLQRDAPPVRLSNSYPDPLNPNPNPEGPASQPQAPPAPGAPAAAPLPPQPPQARPQPALDLAEQPKAMSHALVLAGKKFDALVAALPLSSEEDQLKRIQELQAENEVVGLELQKQLEAAELELQRVEVLFNEATDNCINLKKPD
;
A
#
# COMPACT_ATOMS: atom_id res chain seq x y z
N MET A 1 11.27 8.40 0.42
CA MET A 1 10.37 8.24 -0.73
C MET A 1 9.59 9.53 -0.90
N ASP A 2 9.39 10.00 -2.12
CA ASP A 2 8.70 11.26 -2.38
C ASP A 2 7.19 11.18 -2.03
N ILE A 3 6.56 12.30 -1.65
CA ILE A 3 5.13 12.34 -1.28
C ILE A 3 4.24 12.06 -2.49
N ILE A 4 4.61 12.53 -3.68
CA ILE A 4 3.85 12.25 -4.92
C ILE A 4 3.93 10.76 -5.26
N SER A 5 5.09 10.12 -5.11
CA SER A 5 5.21 8.67 -5.28
C SER A 5 4.34 7.91 -4.28
N GLN A 6 4.31 8.33 -3.01
CA GLN A 6 3.44 7.73 -1.99
C GLN A 6 1.95 7.89 -2.33
N LEU A 7 1.54 9.05 -2.86
CA LEU A 7 0.16 9.28 -3.32
C LEU A 7 -0.23 8.33 -4.46
N GLN A 8 0.66 8.14 -5.44
CA GLN A 8 0.43 7.22 -6.55
C GLN A 8 0.26 5.77 -6.07
N GLU A 9 1.13 5.33 -5.16
CA GLU A 9 1.04 4.00 -4.56
C GLU A 9 -0.24 3.83 -3.73
N GLN A 10 -0.59 4.83 -2.91
CA GLN A 10 -1.80 4.78 -2.10
C GLN A 10 -3.06 4.75 -2.95
N LEU A 11 -3.09 5.46 -4.07
CA LEU A 11 -4.20 5.42 -5.03
C LEU A 11 -4.30 4.05 -5.70
N ASN A 12 -3.17 3.45 -6.08
CA ASN A 12 -3.15 2.10 -6.62
C ASN A 12 -3.63 1.06 -5.60
N GLU A 13 -3.22 1.19 -4.33
CA GLU A 13 -3.72 0.36 -3.22
C GLU A 13 -5.24 0.52 -3.06
N MET A 14 -5.76 1.75 -3.05
CA MET A 14 -7.20 2.01 -2.97
C MET A 14 -7.95 1.37 -4.12
N ALA A 15 -7.44 1.49 -5.36
CA ALA A 15 -8.06 0.87 -6.53
C ALA A 15 -8.12 -0.66 -6.40
N MET A 16 -7.02 -1.28 -5.98
CA MET A 16 -6.96 -2.73 -5.75
C MET A 16 -7.91 -3.18 -4.64
N VAL A 17 -7.93 -2.49 -3.51
CA VAL A 17 -8.85 -2.79 -2.40
C VAL A 17 -10.30 -2.63 -2.85
N ALA A 18 -10.63 -1.57 -3.58
CA ALA A 18 -11.98 -1.33 -4.08
C ALA A 18 -12.44 -2.45 -5.03
N VAL A 19 -11.66 -2.75 -6.07
CA VAL A 19 -12.02 -3.79 -7.07
C VAL A 19 -12.16 -5.16 -6.41
N ASN A 20 -11.25 -5.51 -5.49
CA ASN A 20 -11.34 -6.78 -4.75
C ASN A 20 -12.58 -6.81 -3.83
N THR A 21 -12.89 -5.70 -3.16
CA THR A 21 -14.07 -5.61 -2.29
C THR A 21 -15.36 -5.77 -3.08
N PHE A 22 -15.51 -5.04 -4.19
CA PHE A 22 -16.71 -5.15 -5.03
C PHE A 22 -16.81 -6.51 -5.73
N GLY A 23 -15.68 -7.05 -6.22
CA GLY A 23 -15.65 -8.33 -6.91
C GLY A 23 -16.03 -9.49 -5.98
N THR A 24 -15.53 -9.51 -4.76
CA THR A 24 -15.89 -10.53 -3.76
C THR A 24 -17.36 -10.41 -3.35
N LEU A 25 -17.86 -9.19 -3.12
CA LEU A 25 -19.27 -8.96 -2.81
C LEU A 25 -20.21 -9.44 -3.92
N GLN A 26 -19.89 -9.19 -5.18
CA GLN A 26 -20.72 -9.63 -6.30
C GLN A 26 -20.67 -11.15 -6.51
N ARG A 27 -19.49 -11.75 -6.38
CA ARG A 27 -19.29 -13.19 -6.58
C ARG A 27 -19.97 -14.01 -5.50
N ASP A 28 -19.90 -13.55 -4.25
CA ASP A 28 -20.31 -14.33 -3.08
C ASP A 28 -21.69 -13.90 -2.55
N ALA A 29 -22.41 -13.01 -3.25
CA ALA A 29 -23.75 -12.56 -2.85
C ALA A 29 -24.78 -13.72 -2.87
N PRO A 30 -25.50 -13.99 -1.76
CA PRO A 30 -26.55 -14.98 -1.74
C PRO A 30 -27.79 -14.47 -2.53
N PRO A 31 -28.59 -15.37 -3.13
CA PRO A 31 -29.84 -14.99 -3.77
C PRO A 31 -30.79 -14.29 -2.80
N VAL A 32 -31.23 -13.08 -3.15
CA VAL A 32 -32.29 -12.37 -2.42
C VAL A 32 -33.65 -12.94 -2.80
N ARG A 33 -34.42 -13.39 -1.81
CA ARG A 33 -35.81 -13.83 -1.98
C ARG A 33 -36.72 -12.61 -1.93
N LEU A 34 -37.56 -12.42 -2.96
CA LEU A 34 -38.53 -11.32 -3.01
C LEU A 34 -39.67 -11.48 -1.99
N SER A 35 -39.98 -12.73 -1.61
CA SER A 35 -40.92 -13.07 -0.55
C SER A 35 -40.70 -14.50 -0.06
N ASN A 36 -41.21 -14.85 1.12
CA ASN A 36 -41.14 -16.22 1.65
C ASN A 36 -41.85 -17.26 0.77
N SER A 37 -42.80 -16.82 -0.06
CA SER A 37 -43.59 -17.70 -0.94
C SER A 37 -43.04 -17.79 -2.36
N TYR A 38 -41.94 -17.10 -2.69
CA TYR A 38 -41.35 -17.17 -4.03
C TYR A 38 -40.72 -18.56 -4.23
N PRO A 39 -41.01 -19.30 -5.30
CA PRO A 39 -40.44 -20.63 -5.50
C PRO A 39 -38.92 -20.57 -5.66
N ASP A 40 -38.20 -21.54 -5.10
CA ASP A 40 -36.76 -21.66 -5.33
C ASP A 40 -36.51 -22.22 -6.74
N PRO A 41 -35.87 -21.46 -7.64
CA PRO A 41 -35.54 -21.97 -8.97
C PRO A 41 -34.63 -23.22 -8.91
N LEU A 42 -33.89 -23.42 -7.81
CA LEU A 42 -33.05 -24.59 -7.58
C LEU A 42 -33.76 -25.70 -6.80
N ASN A 43 -34.93 -25.43 -6.20
CA ASN A 43 -35.75 -26.43 -5.52
C ASN A 43 -37.26 -26.23 -5.80
N PRO A 44 -37.74 -26.65 -6.98
CA PRO A 44 -39.10 -26.35 -7.44
C PRO A 44 -40.22 -27.12 -6.74
N ASN A 45 -39.95 -28.02 -5.77
CA ASN A 45 -41.00 -28.81 -5.12
C ASN A 45 -40.86 -28.88 -3.58
N PRO A 46 -41.47 -27.94 -2.83
CA PRO A 46 -41.65 -28.09 -1.40
C PRO A 46 -42.99 -28.81 -1.17
N ASN A 47 -43.00 -30.13 -1.01
CA ASN A 47 -44.22 -30.80 -0.53
C ASN A 47 -44.38 -30.54 0.98
N PRO A 48 -45.52 -29.98 1.44
CA PRO A 48 -45.82 -29.87 2.86
C PRO A 48 -46.56 -31.14 3.35
N GLU A 49 -46.10 -31.67 4.49
CA GLU A 49 -46.82 -32.56 5.44
C GLU A 49 -47.24 -34.01 5.03
N GLY A 50 -46.40 -35.00 5.45
CA GLY A 50 -46.77 -36.27 6.14
C GLY A 50 -47.26 -37.52 5.37
N PRO A 51 -47.34 -38.72 5.99
CA PRO A 51 -46.39 -39.46 6.84
C PRO A 51 -45.86 -40.76 6.16
N ALA A 52 -45.01 -41.52 6.86
CA ALA A 52 -44.43 -42.79 6.43
C ALA A 52 -45.44 -43.80 5.85
N SER A 53 -45.14 -44.41 4.70
CA SER A 53 -45.20 -45.87 4.42
C SER A 53 -45.22 -46.18 2.91
N GLN A 54 -44.29 -47.04 2.49
CA GLN A 54 -44.18 -47.75 1.21
C GLN A 54 -45.47 -48.54 0.84
N PRO A 55 -45.72 -48.92 -0.44
CA PRO A 55 -45.09 -50.13 -1.00
C PRO A 55 -44.62 -50.03 -2.46
N GLN A 56 -43.49 -50.70 -2.72
CA GLN A 56 -42.99 -51.09 -4.04
C GLN A 56 -44.07 -51.79 -4.88
N ALA A 57 -44.12 -51.46 -6.18
CA ALA A 57 -44.87 -52.17 -7.21
C ALA A 57 -43.90 -52.66 -8.33
N PRO A 58 -44.20 -53.77 -9.03
CA PRO A 58 -43.21 -54.68 -9.62
C PRO A 58 -42.59 -54.19 -10.94
N PRO A 59 -41.49 -54.82 -11.41
CA PRO A 59 -40.75 -54.37 -12.59
C PRO A 59 -41.50 -54.75 -13.88
N ALA A 60 -41.61 -53.81 -14.82
CA ALA A 60 -42.01 -54.13 -16.19
C ALA A 60 -40.80 -54.72 -16.96
N PRO A 61 -40.95 -55.89 -17.62
CA PRO A 61 -39.85 -56.53 -18.32
C PRO A 61 -39.76 -56.03 -19.77
N GLY A 62 -38.65 -55.36 -20.12
CA GLY A 62 -38.33 -55.08 -21.53
C GLY A 62 -37.48 -53.83 -21.81
N ALA A 63 -36.15 -54.00 -21.70
CA ALA A 63 -35.06 -53.25 -22.36
C ALA A 63 -34.72 -51.79 -21.94
N PRO A 64 -33.47 -51.32 -22.15
CA PRO A 64 -32.16 -51.98 -22.06
C PRO A 64 -31.31 -51.43 -20.89
N ALA A 65 -30.15 -52.04 -20.64
CA ALA A 65 -29.22 -51.67 -19.58
C ALA A 65 -28.83 -50.17 -19.61
N ALA A 66 -28.76 -49.57 -18.42
CA ALA A 66 -28.39 -48.18 -18.19
C ALA A 66 -27.08 -47.81 -18.90
N ALA A 67 -27.13 -46.76 -19.74
CA ALA A 67 -25.94 -46.07 -20.19
C ALA A 67 -25.27 -45.39 -18.98
N PRO A 68 -23.92 -45.33 -18.91
CA PRO A 68 -23.25 -44.67 -17.81
C PRO A 68 -23.58 -43.18 -17.82
N LEU A 69 -24.08 -42.65 -16.71
CA LEU A 69 -24.18 -41.22 -16.49
C LEU A 69 -22.79 -40.60 -16.71
N PRO A 70 -22.67 -39.46 -17.43
CA PRO A 70 -21.40 -38.76 -17.55
C PRO A 70 -20.89 -38.39 -16.14
N PRO A 71 -19.56 -38.38 -15.91
CA PRO A 71 -19.01 -38.02 -14.62
C PRO A 71 -19.50 -36.63 -14.23
N GLN A 72 -20.23 -36.54 -13.11
CA GLN A 72 -20.60 -35.26 -12.55
C GLN A 72 -19.33 -34.43 -12.36
N PRO A 73 -19.30 -33.16 -12.80
CA PRO A 73 -18.16 -32.29 -12.51
C PRO A 73 -17.94 -32.27 -11.00
N PRO A 74 -16.67 -32.25 -10.53
CA PRO A 74 -16.35 -32.35 -9.12
C PRO A 74 -17.20 -31.33 -8.36
N GLN A 75 -18.05 -31.83 -7.45
CA GLN A 75 -18.83 -30.98 -6.56
C GLN A 75 -17.87 -29.97 -5.95
N ALA A 76 -18.23 -28.69 -6.07
CA ALA A 76 -17.45 -27.60 -5.50
C ALA A 76 -17.17 -27.98 -4.04
N ARG A 77 -15.87 -28.11 -3.73
CA ARG A 77 -15.36 -28.33 -2.37
C ARG A 77 -16.15 -27.39 -1.45
N PRO A 78 -16.71 -27.85 -0.29
CA PRO A 78 -17.39 -26.95 0.62
C PRO A 78 -16.39 -25.86 0.97
N GLN A 79 -16.58 -24.67 0.40
CA GLN A 79 -15.79 -23.53 0.78
C GLN A 79 -16.14 -23.31 2.26
N PRO A 80 -15.15 -23.09 3.15
CA PRO A 80 -15.47 -22.70 4.51
C PRO A 80 -16.43 -21.53 4.37
N ALA A 81 -17.63 -21.68 4.95
CA ALA A 81 -18.68 -20.67 4.83
C ALA A 81 -18.03 -19.35 5.23
N LEU A 82 -17.72 -18.52 4.23
CA LEU A 82 -17.14 -17.22 4.48
C LEU A 82 -18.15 -16.52 5.37
N ASP A 83 -17.67 -15.92 6.46
CA ASP A 83 -18.53 -15.09 7.29
C ASP A 83 -18.88 -13.85 6.46
N LEU A 84 -19.95 -14.00 5.68
CA LEU A 84 -20.48 -13.03 4.73
C LEU A 84 -20.92 -11.74 5.41
N ALA A 85 -21.02 -11.73 6.75
CA ALA A 85 -21.31 -10.52 7.51
C ALA A 85 -20.01 -9.77 7.89
N GLU A 86 -18.98 -10.49 8.34
CA GLU A 86 -17.75 -9.86 8.85
C GLU A 86 -16.74 -9.49 7.75
N GLN A 87 -16.63 -10.29 6.68
CA GLN A 87 -15.65 -10.04 5.62
C GLN A 87 -15.91 -8.73 4.84
N PRO A 88 -17.15 -8.40 4.42
CA PRO A 88 -17.47 -7.09 3.83
C PRO A 88 -17.10 -5.92 4.72
N LYS A 89 -17.32 -6.07 6.02
CA LYS A 89 -17.03 -5.03 7.02
C LYS A 89 -15.53 -4.79 7.12
N ALA A 90 -14.71 -5.85 7.17
CA ALA A 90 -13.26 -5.73 7.17
C ALA A 90 -12.72 -5.06 5.89
N MET A 91 -13.24 -5.45 4.73
CA MET A 91 -12.84 -4.87 3.44
C MET A 91 -13.26 -3.39 3.29
N SER A 92 -14.48 -3.06 3.72
CA SER A 92 -14.95 -1.67 3.73
C SER A 92 -14.14 -0.79 4.70
N HIS A 93 -13.76 -1.34 5.86
CA HIS A 93 -12.87 -0.66 6.80
C HIS A 93 -11.49 -0.42 6.19
N ALA A 94 -10.93 -1.40 5.47
CA ALA A 94 -9.64 -1.24 4.78
C ALA A 94 -9.69 -0.13 3.73
N LEU A 95 -10.78 -0.03 2.96
CA LEU A 95 -10.97 1.05 1.99
C LEU A 95 -11.03 2.44 2.65
N VAL A 96 -11.77 2.55 3.77
CA VAL A 96 -11.86 3.81 4.53
C VAL A 96 -10.49 4.19 5.10
N LEU A 97 -9.72 3.23 5.61
CA LEU A 97 -8.39 3.49 6.14
C LEU A 97 -7.43 3.96 5.03
N ALA A 98 -7.48 3.33 3.86
CA ALA A 98 -6.71 3.74 2.70
C ALA A 98 -7.08 5.17 2.23
N GLY A 99 -8.37 5.51 2.23
CA GLY A 99 -8.85 6.86 1.97
C GLY A 99 -8.30 7.90 2.97
N LYS A 100 -8.33 7.58 4.27
CA LYS A 100 -7.74 8.47 5.30
C LYS A 100 -6.24 8.70 5.11
N LYS A 101 -5.50 7.66 4.72
CA LYS A 101 -4.07 7.79 4.41
C LYS A 101 -3.84 8.67 3.19
N PHE A 102 -4.66 8.52 2.15
CA PHE A 102 -4.61 9.40 0.98
C PHE A 102 -4.86 10.86 1.36
N ASP A 103 -5.89 11.14 2.16
CA ASP A 103 -6.18 12.51 2.64
C ASP A 103 -5.01 13.10 3.44
N ALA A 104 -4.38 12.30 4.30
CA ALA A 104 -3.20 12.73 5.06
C ALA A 104 -2.01 13.05 4.15
N LEU A 105 -1.79 12.25 3.10
CA LEU A 105 -0.74 12.50 2.11
C LEU A 105 -1.02 13.76 1.27
N VAL A 106 -2.28 14.00 0.89
CA VAL A 106 -2.69 15.23 0.19
C VAL A 106 -2.48 16.45 1.08
N ALA A 107 -2.83 16.37 2.37
CA ALA A 107 -2.63 17.44 3.33
C ALA A 107 -1.14 17.74 3.60
N ALA A 108 -0.26 16.75 3.42
CA ALA A 108 1.18 16.89 3.56
C ALA A 108 1.87 17.52 2.34
N LEU A 109 1.15 17.75 1.23
CA LEU A 109 1.72 18.39 0.06
C LEU A 109 2.14 19.84 0.37
N PRO A 110 3.35 20.26 0.00
CA PRO A 110 3.74 21.67 0.10
C PRO A 110 2.98 22.48 -0.95
N LEU A 111 1.83 23.01 -0.54
CA LEU A 111 0.98 23.85 -1.38
C LEU A 111 1.47 25.30 -1.32
N SER A 112 2.08 25.78 -2.39
CA SER A 112 2.47 27.17 -2.58
C SER A 112 2.34 27.53 -4.06
N SER A 113 2.10 28.81 -4.37
CA SER A 113 2.12 29.29 -5.76
C SER A 113 3.48 29.03 -6.40
N GLU A 114 3.51 28.79 -7.71
CA GLU A 114 4.75 28.70 -8.47
C GLU A 114 5.62 29.96 -8.26
N GLU A 115 5.00 31.14 -8.26
CA GLU A 115 5.70 32.40 -8.05
C GLU A 115 6.36 32.49 -6.66
N ASP A 116 5.67 32.03 -5.61
CA ASP A 116 6.21 32.00 -4.25
C ASP A 116 7.36 30.99 -4.12
N GLN A 117 7.24 29.84 -4.79
CA GLN A 117 8.30 28.83 -4.84
C GLN A 117 9.54 29.36 -5.55
N LEU A 118 9.36 29.99 -6.71
CA LEU A 118 10.46 30.58 -7.47
C LEU A 118 11.16 31.69 -6.68
N LYS A 119 10.39 32.55 -6.01
CA LYS A 119 10.94 33.58 -5.12
C LYS A 119 11.74 32.97 -3.97
N ARG A 120 11.21 31.93 -3.34
CA ARG A 120 11.91 31.22 -2.26
C ARG A 120 13.19 30.55 -2.74
N ILE A 121 13.18 29.96 -3.93
CA ILE A 121 14.37 29.37 -4.55
C ILE A 121 15.42 30.45 -4.81
N GLN A 122 15.04 31.60 -5.37
CA GLN A 122 15.96 32.70 -5.63
C GLN A 122 16.59 33.25 -4.33
N GLU A 123 15.79 33.41 -3.27
CA GLU A 123 16.28 33.81 -1.96
C GLU A 123 17.30 32.81 -1.41
N LEU A 124 16.98 31.51 -1.46
CA LEU A 124 17.89 30.46 -1.00
C LEU A 124 19.16 30.38 -1.85
N GLN A 125 19.09 30.65 -3.15
CA GLN A 125 20.27 30.73 -4.01
C GLN A 125 21.18 31.88 -3.61
N ALA A 126 20.61 33.08 -3.40
CA ALA A 126 21.37 34.24 -2.94
C ALA A 126 21.98 34.02 -1.55
N GLU A 127 21.26 33.38 -0.62
CA GLU A 127 21.77 33.02 0.71
C GLU A 127 22.94 32.02 0.60
N ASN A 128 22.80 30.97 -0.23
CA ASN A 128 23.88 30.02 -0.47
C ASN A 128 25.13 30.68 -1.07
N GLU A 129 24.97 31.64 -1.98
CA GLU A 129 26.08 32.41 -2.54
C GLU A 129 26.81 33.22 -1.46
N VAL A 130 26.06 33.93 -0.61
CA VAL A 130 26.63 34.71 0.50
C VAL A 130 27.36 33.81 1.50
N VAL A 131 26.74 32.70 1.90
CA VAL A 131 27.37 31.72 2.81
C VAL A 131 28.62 31.11 2.18
N GLY A 132 28.60 30.83 0.87
CA GLY A 132 29.76 30.34 0.15
C GLY A 132 30.93 31.32 0.14
N LEU A 133 30.66 32.61 -0.08
CA LEU A 133 31.67 33.67 -0.04
C LEU A 133 32.24 33.85 1.37
N GLU A 134 31.39 33.80 2.40
CA GLU A 134 31.84 33.90 3.78
C GLU A 134 32.74 32.72 4.15
N LEU A 135 32.34 31.49 3.78
CA LEU A 135 33.14 30.29 4.01
C LEU A 135 34.50 30.38 3.30
N GLN A 136 34.53 30.86 2.05
CA GLN A 136 35.78 31.05 1.31
C GLN A 136 36.71 32.05 2.00
N LYS A 137 36.17 33.17 2.48
CA LYS A 137 36.94 34.16 3.23
C LYS A 137 37.50 33.59 4.54
N GLN A 138 36.72 32.77 5.25
CA GLN A 138 37.18 32.11 6.47
C GLN A 138 38.30 31.10 6.18
N LEU A 139 38.19 30.34 5.07
CA LEU A 139 39.25 29.43 4.63
C LEU A 139 40.55 30.19 4.30
N GLU A 140 40.48 31.28 3.55
CA GLU A 140 41.66 32.10 3.22
C GLU A 140 42.32 32.67 4.48
N ALA A 141 41.52 33.17 5.44
CA ALA A 141 42.04 33.67 6.71
C ALA A 141 42.73 32.56 7.52
N ALA A 142 42.15 31.36 7.56
CA ALA A 142 42.73 30.21 8.24
C ALA A 142 44.02 29.72 7.57
N GLU A 143 44.11 29.74 6.24
CA GLU A 143 45.34 29.41 5.51
C GLU A 143 46.48 30.38 5.83
N LEU A 144 46.19 31.68 5.91
CA LEU A 144 47.17 32.69 6.25
C LEU A 144 47.67 32.56 7.69
N GLU A 145 46.76 32.27 8.62
CA GLU A 145 47.12 31.98 10.01
C GLU A 145 48.01 30.73 10.11
N LEU A 146 47.66 29.66 9.38
CA LEU A 146 48.44 28.43 9.33
C LEU A 146 49.87 28.70 8.81
N GLN A 147 50.01 29.43 7.71
CA GLN A 147 51.32 29.82 7.17
C GLN A 147 52.14 30.61 8.19
N ARG A 148 51.49 31.54 8.92
CA ARG A 148 52.18 32.32 9.96
C ARG A 148 52.67 31.43 11.10
N VAL A 149 51.85 30.47 11.55
CA VAL A 149 52.22 29.51 12.59
C VAL A 149 53.38 28.63 12.12
N GLU A 150 53.36 28.18 10.86
CA GLU A 150 54.44 27.39 10.27
C GLU A 150 55.77 28.15 10.26
N VAL A 151 55.77 29.42 9.86
CA VAL A 151 56.97 30.28 9.89
C VAL A 151 57.51 30.43 11.31
N LEU A 152 56.64 30.76 12.27
CA LEU A 152 57.05 30.93 13.67
C LEU A 152 57.57 29.62 14.28
N PHE A 153 56.97 28.48 13.91
CA PHE A 153 57.43 27.16 14.34
C PHE A 153 58.83 26.85 13.80
N ASN A 154 59.08 27.13 12.52
CA ASN A 154 60.39 26.94 11.90
C ASN A 154 61.45 27.84 12.56
N GLU A 155 61.13 29.12 12.78
CA GLU A 155 62.04 30.07 13.46
C GLU A 155 62.37 29.61 14.89
N ALA A 156 61.37 29.20 15.67
CA ALA A 156 61.57 28.69 17.02
C ALA A 156 62.43 27.41 17.02
N THR A 157 62.23 26.53 16.03
CA THR A 157 63.00 25.30 15.86
C THR A 157 64.46 25.61 15.53
N ASP A 158 64.72 26.50 14.57
CA ASP A 158 66.06 26.93 14.19
C ASP A 158 66.79 27.62 15.35
N ASN A 159 66.09 28.44 16.14
CA ASN A 159 66.65 29.07 17.33
C ASN A 159 67.08 28.01 18.36
N CYS A 160 66.23 27.03 18.64
CA CYS A 160 66.55 25.92 19.56
C CYS A 160 67.72 25.06 19.08
N ILE A 161 67.86 24.83 17.78
CA ILE A 161 68.96 24.05 17.20
C ILE A 161 70.27 24.84 17.28
N ASN A 162 70.26 26.15 16.98
CA ASN A 162 71.47 26.97 17.02
C ASN A 162 71.98 27.20 18.45
N LEU A 163 71.11 27.27 19.46
CA LEU A 163 71.48 27.29 20.88
C LEU A 163 72.14 25.99 21.37
N LYS A 164 72.00 24.89 20.62
CA LYS A 164 72.50 23.55 21.00
C LYS A 164 73.84 23.17 20.36
N LYS A 165 74.46 24.03 19.53
CA LYS A 165 75.81 23.77 19.02
C LYS A 165 76.81 23.89 20.19
N PRO A 166 77.44 22.78 20.64
CA PRO A 166 78.50 22.87 21.63
C PRO A 166 79.79 23.36 20.96
N ASP A 167 80.56 24.19 21.66
CA ASP A 167 82.00 24.41 21.38
C ASP A 167 82.78 23.07 21.44
#